data_AF-A0AB39PQC6-F1
#
_entry.id   AF-A0AB39PQC6-F1
#
_cell.length_a   1.000
_cell.length_b   1.000
_cell.length_c   1.000
_cell.angle_alpha   90.00
_cell.angle_beta   90.00
_cell.angle_gamma   90.00
#
_symmetry.space_group_name_H-M   'P 1'
#
loop_
_entity.id
_entity.type
_entity.pdbx_description
1 polymer ?
#
loop_
_entity_poly.entity_id
_entity_poly.type
_entity_poly.pdbx_seq_one_letter_code
_entity_poly.pdbx_strand_id
1 'polypeptide(L)'
;MTTATTPTSPLSPAAEAALHRLEAAFSPVLAEQRSIEHRLARLAVGESATVNGTEVTVVSLAVAEALTVHETAAVRAAELAAKAASGVDLPALDVRAWGFAEELMAGARATLAKAGRLDLIGVS
;
A
#
# COMPACT_ATOMS: atom_id res chain seq x y z
N MET A 1 -13.54 34.43 -34.43
CA MET A 1 -12.91 33.55 -33.42
C MET A 1 -12.14 34.45 -32.47
N THR A 2 -12.67 34.69 -31.28
CA THR A 2 -12.08 35.61 -30.28
C THR A 2 -11.49 34.75 -29.17
N THR A 3 -10.16 34.73 -29.06
CA THR A 3 -9.46 34.05 -27.97
C THR A 3 -9.64 34.85 -26.69
N ALA A 4 -10.46 34.36 -25.77
CA ALA A 4 -10.54 34.89 -24.41
C ALA A 4 -9.26 34.49 -23.67
N THR A 5 -8.29 35.40 -23.59
CA THR A 5 -7.24 35.33 -22.58
C THR A 5 -7.90 35.70 -21.25
N THR A 6 -8.15 34.71 -20.39
CA THR A 6 -8.53 35.01 -19.01
C THR A 6 -7.35 35.78 -18.38
N PRO A 7 -7.50 37.06 -18.02
CA PRO A 7 -6.47 37.74 -17.26
C PRO A 7 -6.57 37.19 -15.84
N THR A 8 -5.65 36.31 -15.45
CA THR A 8 -5.47 36.02 -14.03
C THR A 8 -4.88 37.29 -13.44
N SER A 9 -5.73 38.11 -12.81
CA SER A 9 -5.26 39.26 -12.05
C SER A 9 -4.09 38.83 -11.17
N PRO A 10 -3.01 39.63 -11.08
CA PRO A 10 -1.90 39.30 -10.21
C PRO A 10 -2.42 39.08 -8.79
N LEU A 11 -1.85 38.09 -8.11
CA LEU A 11 -2.22 37.77 -6.73
C LEU A 11 -2.12 39.04 -5.87
N SER A 12 -3.07 39.21 -4.95
CA SER A 12 -2.94 40.29 -3.99
C SER A 12 -1.69 40.04 -3.12
N PRO A 13 -1.03 41.09 -2.61
CA PRO A 13 0.14 40.92 -1.73
C PRO A 13 -0.15 40.02 -0.51
N ALA A 14 -1.38 40.02 -0.02
CA ALA A 14 -1.82 39.15 1.06
C ALA A 14 -1.88 37.67 0.64
N ALA A 15 -2.32 37.38 -0.58
CA ALA A 15 -2.35 36.02 -1.13
C ALA A 15 -0.93 35.49 -1.39
N GLU A 16 -0.02 36.34 -1.89
CA GLU A 16 1.39 36.00 -2.09
C GLU A 16 2.10 35.70 -0.76
N ALA A 17 1.89 36.55 0.25
CA ALA A 17 2.42 36.31 1.60
C ALA A 17 1.80 35.05 2.27
N ALA A 18 0.56 34.69 1.94
CA ALA A 18 -0.03 33.44 2.41
C ALA A 18 0.60 32.22 1.73
N LEU A 19 0.85 32.29 0.41
CA LEU A 19 1.52 31.23 -0.34
C LEU A 19 2.94 30.98 0.18
N HIS A 20 3.72 32.03 0.40
CA HIS A 20 5.07 31.89 0.96
C HIS A 20 5.08 31.29 2.36
N ARG A 21 4.09 31.60 3.20
CA ARG A 21 3.94 30.97 4.52
C ARG A 21 3.59 29.49 4.41
N LEU A 22 2.74 29.11 3.45
CA LEU A 22 2.43 27.71 3.18
C LEU A 22 3.68 26.97 2.68
N GLU A 23 4.40 27.51 1.71
CA GLU A 23 5.65 26.93 1.21
C GLU A 23 6.67 26.75 2.32
N ALA A 24 6.88 27.76 3.16
CA ALA A 24 7.78 27.69 4.30
C ALA A 24 7.34 26.64 5.33
N ALA A 25 6.03 26.49 5.56
CA ALA A 25 5.49 25.50 6.48
C ALA A 25 5.66 24.05 5.98
N PHE A 26 5.52 23.81 4.67
CA PHE A 26 5.62 22.45 4.09
C PHE A 26 7.04 22.06 3.68
N SER A 27 7.95 23.02 3.48
CA SER A 27 9.33 22.77 3.04
C SER A 27 10.08 21.74 3.92
N PRO A 28 10.01 21.79 5.26
CA PRO A 28 10.66 20.79 6.11
C PRO A 28 10.13 19.37 5.88
N VAL A 29 8.81 19.22 5.77
CA VAL A 29 8.15 17.91 5.55
C VAL A 29 8.55 17.32 4.19
N LEU A 30 8.59 18.15 3.15
CA LEU A 30 9.03 17.71 1.82
C LEU A 30 10.52 17.34 1.80
N ALA A 31 11.36 18.07 2.53
CA ALA A 31 12.78 17.76 2.66
C ALA A 31 13.00 16.44 3.41
N GLU A 32 12.25 16.20 4.48
CA GLU A 32 12.26 14.95 5.22
C GLU A 32 11.79 13.78 4.37
N GLN A 33 10.68 13.93 3.64
CA GLN A 33 10.18 12.90 2.73
C GLN A 33 11.23 12.50 1.69
N ARG A 34 11.86 13.48 1.03
CA ARG A 34 12.93 13.20 0.03
C ARG A 34 14.14 12.51 0.66
N SER A 35 14.49 12.88 1.89
CA SER A 35 15.56 12.23 2.64
C SER A 35 15.22 10.76 2.93
N ILE A 36 13.98 10.48 3.34
CA ILE A 36 13.47 9.12 3.54
C ILE A 36 13.50 8.34 2.22
N GLU A 37 12.95 8.89 1.14
CA GLU A 37 12.97 8.26 -0.19
C GLU A 37 14.40 7.92 -0.64
N HIS A 38 15.34 8.85 -0.48
CA HIS A 38 16.73 8.63 -0.85
C HIS A 38 17.40 7.55 0.02
N ARG A 39 17.09 7.51 1.32
CA ARG A 39 17.59 6.46 2.22
C ARG A 39 17.03 5.10 1.83
N LEU A 40 15.72 5.00 1.59
CA LEU A 40 15.05 3.75 1.23
C LEU A 40 15.49 3.23 -0.14
N ALA A 41 15.71 4.12 -1.12
CA ALA A 41 16.17 3.74 -2.47
C ALA A 41 17.58 3.09 -2.48
N ARG A 42 18.35 3.23 -1.40
CA ARG A 42 19.69 2.66 -1.27
C ARG A 42 19.70 1.31 -0.56
N LEU A 43 18.57 0.89 0.00
CA LEU A 43 18.47 -0.39 0.69
C LEU A 43 18.40 -1.54 -0.31
N ALA A 44 19.15 -2.60 -0.03
CA ALA A 44 19.07 -3.85 -0.77
C ALA A 44 17.90 -4.72 -0.27
N VAL A 45 17.47 -5.68 -1.09
CA VAL A 45 16.46 -6.67 -0.68
C VAL A 45 16.94 -7.42 0.56
N GLY A 46 16.09 -7.47 1.59
CA GLY A 46 16.39 -8.07 2.89
C GLY A 46 16.90 -7.06 3.94
N GLU A 47 17.28 -5.85 3.54
CA GLU A 47 17.68 -4.80 4.49
C GLU A 47 16.47 -4.12 5.11
N SER A 48 16.63 -3.66 6.36
CA SER A 48 15.62 -2.94 7.13
C SER A 48 16.08 -1.53 7.48
N ALA A 49 15.12 -0.62 7.60
CA ALA A 49 15.33 0.72 8.15
C ALA A 49 14.14 1.16 8.99
N THR A 50 14.38 2.02 9.97
CA THR A 50 13.31 2.67 10.74
C THR A 50 12.91 3.99 10.07
N VAL A 51 11.62 4.10 9.74
CA VAL A 51 10.96 5.30 9.21
C VAL A 51 9.89 5.71 10.22
N ASN A 52 10.05 6.88 10.85
CA ASN A 52 9.10 7.43 11.82
C ASN A 52 8.72 6.43 12.94
N GLY A 53 9.71 5.68 13.44
CA GLY A 53 9.51 4.66 14.48
C GLY A 53 8.98 3.32 13.98
N THR A 54 8.64 3.20 12.69
CA THR A 54 8.19 1.96 12.06
C THR A 54 9.35 1.29 11.36
N GLU A 55 9.60 0.01 11.65
CA GLU A 55 10.56 -0.79 10.90
C GLU A 55 9.99 -1.15 9.52
N VAL A 56 10.78 -0.91 8.47
CA VAL A 56 10.44 -1.20 7.08
C VAL A 56 11.54 -2.08 6.51
N THR A 57 11.17 -3.23 5.95
CA THR A 57 12.11 -4.16 5.28
C THR A 57 11.88 -4.14 3.79
N VAL A 58 12.95 -4.03 3.01
CA VAL A 58 12.88 -4.16 1.55
C VAL A 58 12.70 -5.62 1.18
N VAL A 59 11.68 -5.90 0.37
CA VAL A 59 11.42 -7.24 -0.16
C VAL A 59 11.53 -7.23 -1.69
N SER A 60 11.72 -8.42 -2.27
CA SER A 60 11.60 -8.55 -3.73
C SER A 60 10.17 -8.29 -4.18
N LEU A 61 9.99 -7.88 -5.45
CA LEU A 61 8.66 -7.69 -6.03
C LEU A 61 7.79 -8.94 -5.90
N ALA A 62 8.35 -10.13 -6.15
CA ALA A 62 7.64 -11.40 -6.02
C ALA A 62 7.13 -11.67 -4.59
N VAL A 63 7.88 -11.24 -3.57
CA VAL A 63 7.45 -11.34 -2.16
C VAL A 63 6.35 -10.33 -1.86
N ALA A 64 6.45 -9.10 -2.35
CA ALA A 64 5.41 -8.08 -2.18
C ALA A 64 4.09 -8.49 -2.86
N GLU A 65 4.17 -9.03 -4.08
CA GLU A 65 3.02 -9.57 -4.81
C GLU A 65 2.38 -10.74 -4.07
N ALA A 66 3.19 -11.70 -3.60
CA ALA A 66 2.69 -12.83 -2.82
C ALA A 66 2.00 -12.37 -1.53
N LEU A 67 2.57 -11.40 -0.80
CA LEU A 67 1.95 -10.85 0.40
C LEU A 67 0.59 -10.21 0.08
N THR A 68 0.53 -9.38 -0.96
CA THR A 68 -0.71 -8.72 -1.41
C THR A 68 -1.80 -9.74 -1.79
N VAL A 69 -1.42 -10.79 -2.55
CA VAL A 69 -2.33 -11.87 -2.95
C VAL A 69 -2.83 -12.61 -1.72
N HIS A 70 -1.94 -12.95 -0.79
CA HIS A 70 -2.30 -13.65 0.45
C HIS A 70 -3.29 -12.83 1.29
N GLU A 71 -3.01 -11.54 1.54
CA GLU A 71 -3.87 -10.66 2.33
C GLU A 71 -5.25 -10.49 1.68
N THR A 72 -5.28 -10.23 0.37
CA THR A 72 -6.54 -10.05 -0.38
C THR A 72 -7.39 -11.32 -0.35
N ALA A 73 -6.76 -12.48 -0.58
CA ALA A 73 -7.45 -13.76 -0.55
C ALA A 73 -7.93 -14.12 0.87
N ALA A 74 -7.14 -13.82 1.91
CA ALA A 74 -7.51 -14.05 3.31
C ALA A 74 -8.71 -13.20 3.74
N VAL A 75 -8.74 -11.91 3.38
CA VAL A 75 -9.91 -11.03 3.60
C VAL A 75 -11.13 -11.62 2.91
N ARG A 76 -11.01 -12.04 1.64
CA ARG A 76 -12.13 -12.59 0.89
C ARG A 76 -12.65 -13.91 1.48
N ALA A 77 -11.75 -14.80 1.90
CA ALA A 77 -12.12 -16.04 2.56
C ALA A 77 -12.86 -15.76 3.89
N ALA A 78 -12.40 -14.78 4.68
CA ALA A 78 -13.05 -14.38 5.91
C ALA A 78 -14.47 -13.81 5.68
N GLU A 79 -14.66 -12.99 4.63
CA GLU A 79 -15.98 -12.49 4.24
C GLU A 79 -16.94 -13.62 3.86
N LEU A 80 -16.47 -14.60 3.07
CA LEU A 80 -17.27 -15.75 2.64
C LEU A 80 -17.60 -16.67 3.83
N ALA A 81 -16.66 -16.86 4.75
CA ALA A 81 -16.88 -17.60 5.99
C ALA A 81 -17.92 -16.91 6.88
N ALA A 82 -17.84 -15.58 7.04
CA ALA A 82 -18.84 -14.81 7.78
C ALA A 82 -20.23 -14.90 7.14
N LYS A 83 -20.29 -14.88 5.80
CA LYS A 83 -21.55 -15.07 5.07
C LYS A 83 -22.14 -16.47 5.28
N ALA A 84 -21.32 -17.53 5.23
CA ALA A 84 -21.76 -18.88 5.55
C ALA A 84 -22.29 -18.99 6.99
N ALA A 85 -21.59 -18.37 7.95
CA ALA A 85 -21.97 -18.38 9.35
C ALA A 85 -23.29 -17.66 9.64
N SER A 86 -23.72 -16.73 8.77
CA SER A 86 -25.01 -16.04 8.89
C SER A 86 -26.23 -16.94 8.63
N GLY A 87 -26.02 -18.21 8.24
CA GLY A 87 -27.09 -19.17 7.98
C GLY A 87 -27.78 -18.99 6.62
N VAL A 88 -27.26 -18.10 5.78
CA VAL A 88 -27.66 -17.98 4.38
C VAL A 88 -26.89 -19.02 3.56
N ASP A 89 -27.60 -19.89 2.86
CA ASP A 89 -26.99 -20.82 1.91
C ASP A 89 -26.09 -20.05 0.94
N LEU A 90 -24.81 -20.44 0.87
CA LEU A 90 -23.88 -19.86 -0.08
C LEU A 90 -24.26 -20.30 -1.50
N PRO A 91 -24.51 -19.36 -2.44
CA PRO A 91 -24.60 -19.69 -3.84
C PRO A 91 -23.39 -20.49 -4.32
N ALA A 92 -23.58 -21.38 -5.30
CA ALA A 92 -22.49 -22.18 -5.87
C ALA A 92 -21.31 -21.35 -6.44
N LEU A 93 -21.55 -20.07 -6.77
CA LEU A 93 -20.49 -19.13 -7.14
C LEU A 93 -19.63 -18.75 -5.94
N ASP A 94 -20.23 -18.51 -4.78
CA ASP A 94 -19.53 -18.12 -3.55
C ASP A 94 -18.70 -19.28 -2.99
N VAL A 95 -19.19 -20.52 -3.09
CA VAL A 95 -18.40 -21.72 -2.73
C VAL A 95 -17.16 -21.87 -3.61
N ARG A 96 -17.29 -21.64 -4.91
CA ARG A 96 -16.14 -21.64 -5.84
C ARG A 96 -15.17 -20.50 -5.56
N ALA A 97 -15.69 -19.31 -5.26
CA ALA A 97 -14.88 -18.16 -4.88
C ALA A 97 -14.09 -18.42 -3.59
N TRP A 98 -14.67 -19.16 -2.65
CA TRP A 98 -13.96 -19.60 -1.44
C TRP A 98 -12.80 -20.52 -1.81
N GLY A 99 -13.05 -21.61 -2.53
CA GLY A 99 -11.98 -22.54 -2.94
C GLY A 99 -10.84 -21.85 -3.70
N PHE A 100 -11.18 -20.90 -4.58
CA PHE A 100 -10.19 -20.10 -5.29
C PHE A 100 -9.36 -19.20 -4.35
N ALA A 101 -9.98 -18.62 -3.32
CA ALA A 101 -9.26 -17.83 -2.33
C ALA A 101 -8.27 -18.71 -1.53
N GLU A 102 -8.65 -19.92 -1.15
CA GLU A 102 -7.76 -20.87 -0.47
C GLU A 102 -6.57 -21.28 -1.35
N GLU A 103 -6.80 -21.53 -2.63
CA GLU A 103 -5.74 -21.83 -3.60
C GLU A 103 -4.77 -20.67 -3.76
N LEU A 104 -5.27 -19.43 -3.86
CA LEU A 104 -4.44 -18.23 -3.92
C LEU A 104 -3.59 -18.05 -2.65
N MET A 105 -4.18 -18.24 -1.47
CA MET A 105 -3.45 -18.20 -0.20
C MET A 105 -2.35 -19.26 -0.15
N ALA A 106 -2.64 -20.49 -0.59
CA ALA A 106 -1.67 -21.58 -0.62
C ALA A 106 -0.50 -21.29 -1.59
N GLY A 107 -0.79 -20.79 -2.79
CA GLY A 107 0.22 -20.40 -3.77
C GLY A 107 1.10 -19.25 -3.30
N ALA A 108 0.50 -18.23 -2.68
CA ALA A 108 1.22 -17.13 -2.06
C ALA A 108 2.11 -17.60 -0.90
N ARG A 109 1.59 -18.45 -0.01
CA ARG A 109 2.35 -19.04 1.10
C ARG A 109 3.54 -19.86 0.60
N ALA A 110 3.38 -20.62 -0.49
CA ALA A 110 4.49 -21.36 -1.10
C ALA A 110 5.59 -20.42 -1.63
N THR A 111 5.20 -19.29 -2.22
CA THR A 111 6.14 -18.26 -2.71
C THR A 111 6.89 -17.61 -1.54
N LEU A 112 6.18 -17.24 -0.47
CA LEU A 112 6.77 -16.69 0.75
C LEU A 112 7.70 -17.69 1.44
N ALA A 113 7.31 -18.96 1.53
CA ALA A 113 8.14 -20.04 2.09
C ALA A 113 9.43 -20.22 1.30
N LYS A 114 9.36 -20.21 -0.03
CA LYS A 114 10.54 -20.29 -0.90
C LYS A 114 11.48 -19.10 -0.71
N ALA A 115 10.94 -17.93 -0.43
CA ALA A 115 11.71 -16.73 -0.11
C ALA A 115 12.22 -16.69 1.34
N GLY A 116 11.86 -17.66 2.19
CA GLY A 116 12.18 -17.65 3.62
C GLY A 116 11.45 -16.56 4.40
N ARG A 117 10.28 -16.10 3.90
CA ARG A 117 9.54 -14.93 4.41
C ARG A 117 8.14 -15.25 4.95
N LEU A 118 7.98 -16.41 5.62
CA LEU A 118 6.71 -16.74 6.28
C LEU A 118 6.43 -15.88 7.52
N ASP A 119 7.45 -15.24 8.08
CA ASP A 119 7.36 -14.23 9.14
C ASP A 119 6.34 -13.14 8.80
N LEU A 120 6.27 -12.75 7.52
CA LEU A 120 5.40 -11.67 7.05
C LEU A 120 3.90 -11.96 7.16
N ILE A 121 3.51 -13.23 7.28
CA ILE A 121 2.09 -13.63 7.41
C ILE A 121 1.80 -14.25 8.78
N GLY A 122 2.69 -14.07 9.76
CA GLY A 122 2.50 -14.56 11.13
C GLY A 122 2.58 -16.07 11.29
N VAL A 123 3.15 -16.78 10.31
CA VAL A 123 3.35 -18.23 10.35
C VAL A 123 4.81 -18.49 10.70
N SER A 124 5.05 -18.94 11.94
CA SER A 124 6.38 -19.33 12.45
C SER A 124 6.48 -20.83 12.67
#